data_AF-A0A838FH15-F1
#
_entry.id   AF-A0A838FH15-F1
#
_cell.length_a   1.000
_cell.length_b   1.000
_cell.length_c   1.000
_cell.angle_alpha   90.00
_cell.angle_beta   90.00
_cell.angle_gamma   90.00
#
_symmetry.space_group_name_H-M   'P 1'
#
loop_
_entity.id
_entity.type
_entity.pdbx_description
1 polymer ?
#
loop_
_entity_poly.entity_id
_entity_poly.type
_entity_poly.pdbx_seq_one_letter_code
_entity_poly.pdbx_strand_id
1 'polypeptide(L)'
;MRSRWHIAGALVALSVAVAVAGPTRTAVKGSPTILGREIPRFVVLEPIRINRAAPGLTNRDMMDRLVGQLLPGQFVPVSEDANGVYYQASRGFQTVGHTSSQPAGLYVSKTRAQTMFAYVGEAREPGAGLQLDSQRLSGADMGKLKIGKVAAKPRK
;
A
#
# COMPACT_ATOMS: atom_id res chain seq x y z
N MET A 1 15.70 -45.24 -51.42
CA MET A 1 14.61 -44.60 -50.65
C MET A 1 15.23 -43.84 -49.48
N ARG A 2 15.07 -42.52 -49.43
CA ARG A 2 15.69 -41.62 -48.46
C ARG A 2 14.65 -41.28 -47.38
N SER A 3 14.86 -41.72 -46.14
CA SER A 3 14.10 -41.21 -44.99
C SER A 3 14.99 -40.35 -44.11
N ARG A 4 14.86 -39.03 -44.29
CA ARG A 4 15.42 -38.00 -43.41
C ARG A 4 14.49 -37.86 -42.21
N TRP A 5 14.97 -38.20 -41.02
CA TRP A 5 14.28 -37.89 -39.77
C TRP A 5 14.84 -36.56 -39.25
N HIS A 6 14.02 -35.51 -39.31
CA HIS A 6 14.31 -34.24 -38.66
C HIS A 6 13.85 -34.34 -37.21
N ILE A 7 14.79 -34.40 -36.26
CA ILE A 7 14.48 -34.21 -34.84
C ILE A 7 14.35 -32.70 -34.63
N ALA A 8 13.10 -32.25 -34.54
CA ALA A 8 12.76 -30.90 -34.13
C ALA A 8 13.13 -30.73 -32.64
N GLY A 9 14.25 -30.07 -32.37
CA GLY A 9 14.62 -29.63 -31.03
C GLY A 9 13.66 -28.52 -30.59
N ALA A 10 12.72 -28.86 -29.71
CA ALA A 10 11.87 -27.89 -29.05
C ALA A 10 12.73 -27.02 -28.13
N LEU A 11 12.93 -25.75 -28.53
CA LEU A 11 13.49 -24.72 -27.68
C LEU A 11 12.47 -24.43 -26.56
N VAL A 12 12.71 -24.99 -25.38
CA VAL A 12 12.01 -24.59 -24.16
C VAL A 12 12.54 -23.21 -23.79
N ALA A 13 11.85 -22.17 -24.26
CA ALA A 13 12.06 -20.81 -23.78
C ALA A 13 11.56 -20.75 -22.32
N LEU A 14 12.49 -20.89 -21.39
CA LEU A 14 12.26 -20.65 -19.97
C LEU A 14 12.05 -19.14 -19.80
N SER A 15 10.80 -18.70 -19.91
CA SER A 15 10.42 -17.30 -19.64
C SER A 15 10.63 -17.02 -18.15
N VAL A 16 11.81 -16.50 -17.80
CA VAL A 16 12.07 -15.94 -16.48
C VAL A 16 11.14 -14.76 -16.32
N ALA A 17 10.11 -14.91 -15.48
CA ALA A 17 9.27 -13.80 -15.06
C ALA A 17 10.16 -12.81 -14.29
N VAL A 18 10.58 -11.74 -14.96
CA VAL A 18 11.25 -10.63 -14.31
C VAL A 18 10.20 -9.96 -13.42
N ALA A 19 10.21 -10.31 -12.13
CA ALA A 19 9.54 -9.52 -11.12
C ALA A 19 10.15 -8.13 -11.17
N VAL A 20 9.42 -7.17 -11.74
CA VAL A 20 9.79 -5.75 -11.70
C VAL A 20 9.85 -5.37 -10.23
N ALA A 21 11.06 -5.34 -9.68
CA ALA A 21 11.30 -4.85 -8.33
C ALA A 21 10.76 -3.42 -8.29
N GLY A 22 9.74 -3.18 -7.47
CA GLY A 22 9.24 -1.83 -7.22
C GLY A 22 10.38 -0.92 -6.72
N PRO A 23 10.16 0.41 -6.68
CA PRO A 23 11.16 1.34 -6.19
C PRO A 23 11.73 0.90 -4.83
N THR A 24 13.06 0.91 -4.69
CA THR A 24 13.74 0.46 -3.46
C THR A 24 13.28 1.32 -2.29
N ARG A 25 12.66 0.67 -1.29
CA ARG A 25 12.22 1.32 -0.05
C ARG A 25 13.32 1.26 0.99
N THR A 26 13.36 2.23 1.88
CA THR A 26 14.26 2.29 3.05
C THR A 26 13.46 2.54 4.33
N ALA A 27 13.96 2.11 5.48
CA ALA A 27 13.31 2.36 6.76
C ALA A 27 13.37 3.85 7.13
N VAL A 28 12.25 4.39 7.61
CA VAL A 28 12.18 5.78 8.09
C VAL A 28 12.85 5.89 9.46
N LYS A 29 13.76 6.86 9.62
CA LYS A 29 14.54 7.07 10.87
C LYS A 29 14.02 8.20 11.77
N GLY A 30 12.94 8.89 11.40
CA GLY A 30 12.41 10.04 12.13
C GLY A 30 11.08 10.53 11.57
N SER A 31 10.74 11.80 11.81
CA SER A 31 9.58 12.43 11.17
C SER A 31 9.89 12.68 9.69
N PRO A 32 9.18 12.05 8.75
CA PRO A 32 9.40 12.30 7.33
C PRO A 32 8.86 13.68 6.93
N THR A 33 9.50 14.28 5.93
CA THR A 33 9.07 15.56 5.35
C THR A 33 8.21 15.33 4.12
N ILE A 34 6.99 15.86 4.15
CA ILE A 34 6.03 15.84 3.04
C ILE A 34 5.64 17.28 2.73
N LEU A 35 5.85 17.72 1.49
CA LEU A 35 5.57 19.11 1.05
C LEU A 35 6.19 20.17 1.98
N GLY A 36 7.42 19.94 2.43
CA GLY A 36 8.15 20.84 3.33
C GLY A 36 7.64 20.85 4.78
N ARG A 37 6.77 19.92 5.17
CA ARG A 37 6.26 19.78 6.54
C ARG A 37 6.61 18.42 7.12
N GLU A 38 7.04 18.41 8.38
CA GLU A 38 7.21 17.16 9.11
C GLU A 38 5.85 16.55 9.45
N ILE A 39 5.65 15.29 9.06
CA ILE A 39 4.44 14.54 9.36
C ILE A 39 4.84 13.28 10.13
N PRO A 40 4.88 13.34 11.47
CA PRO A 40 5.37 12.21 12.27
C PRO A 40 4.40 11.03 12.30
N ARG A 41 3.10 11.28 12.16
CA ARG A 41 2.04 10.26 12.09
C ARG A 41 0.72 10.86 11.64
N PHE A 42 -0.16 10.02 11.12
CA PHE A 42 -1.58 10.33 11.03
C PHE A 42 -2.38 9.62 12.10
N VAL A 43 -3.46 10.27 12.52
CA VAL A 43 -4.50 9.73 13.39
C VAL A 43 -5.80 9.76 12.61
N VAL A 44 -6.46 8.61 12.53
CA VAL A 44 -7.74 8.42 11.87
C VAL A 44 -8.77 8.06 12.92
N LEU A 45 -9.83 8.86 13.01
CA LEU A 45 -10.91 8.66 13.99
C LEU A 45 -12.05 7.80 13.45
N GLU A 46 -12.19 7.73 12.12
CA GLU A 46 -13.26 7.03 11.43
C GLU A 46 -12.69 6.14 10.32
N PRO A 47 -13.31 4.98 10.02
CA PRO A 47 -12.80 4.10 8.98
C PRO A 47 -12.68 4.81 7.62
N ILE A 48 -11.55 4.58 6.95
CA ILE A 48 -11.35 5.02 5.56
C ILE A 48 -11.79 3.88 4.66
N ARG A 49 -12.85 4.10 3.88
CA ARG A 49 -13.39 3.08 2.97
C ARG A 49 -12.56 3.05 1.71
N ILE A 50 -12.16 1.85 1.32
CA ILE A 50 -11.39 1.59 0.11
C ILE A 50 -12.25 0.72 -0.78
N ASN A 51 -12.56 1.21 -1.96
CA ASN A 51 -13.31 0.48 -2.95
C ASN A 51 -12.40 0.13 -4.13
N ARG A 52 -12.04 -1.15 -4.23
CA ARG A 52 -11.24 -1.71 -5.32
C ARG A 52 -12.09 -2.28 -6.44
N ALA A 53 -13.41 -2.10 -6.40
CA ALA A 53 -14.28 -2.55 -7.48
C ALA A 53 -13.88 -1.84 -8.79
N ALA A 54 -13.41 -2.61 -9.76
CA ALA A 54 -13.32 -2.12 -11.12
C ALA A 54 -14.74 -1.96 -11.69
N PRO A 55 -14.99 -0.95 -12.56
CA PRO A 55 -16.27 -0.84 -13.24
C PRO A 55 -16.58 -2.13 -14.02
N GLY A 56 -17.76 -2.71 -13.79
CA GLY A 56 -18.22 -3.92 -14.51
C GLY A 56 -18.10 -5.25 -13.75
N LEU A 57 -17.52 -5.28 -12.55
CA LEU A 57 -17.54 -6.47 -11.69
C LEU A 57 -18.85 -6.52 -10.90
N THR A 58 -19.79 -7.38 -11.33
CA THR A 58 -21.12 -7.54 -10.72
C THR A 58 -21.22 -8.75 -9.79
N ASN A 59 -20.16 -9.55 -9.68
CA ASN A 59 -20.18 -10.74 -8.83
C ASN A 59 -20.00 -10.35 -7.36
N ARG A 60 -21.02 -10.63 -6.54
CA ARG A 60 -21.13 -10.21 -5.13
C ARG A 60 -19.96 -10.72 -4.28
N ASP A 61 -19.51 -11.95 -4.52
CA ASP A 61 -18.37 -12.54 -3.79
C ASP A 61 -17.03 -11.87 -4.13
N MET A 62 -16.90 -11.31 -5.34
CA MET A 62 -15.74 -10.50 -5.69
C MET A 62 -15.84 -9.10 -5.11
N MET A 63 -17.03 -8.50 -5.07
CA MET A 63 -17.24 -7.19 -4.47
C MET A 63 -16.87 -7.16 -2.98
N ASP A 64 -17.22 -8.19 -2.22
CA ASP A 64 -16.89 -8.27 -0.79
C ASP A 64 -15.37 -8.32 -0.56
N ARG A 65 -14.60 -8.95 -1.46
CA ARG A 65 -13.12 -8.94 -1.42
C ARG A 65 -12.50 -7.62 -1.88
N LEU A 66 -13.27 -6.80 -2.60
CA LEU A 66 -12.80 -5.56 -3.22
C LEU A 66 -13.16 -4.33 -2.39
N VAL A 67 -14.13 -4.43 -1.48
CA VAL A 67 -14.47 -3.36 -0.56
C VAL A 67 -13.94 -3.69 0.82
N GLY A 68 -13.15 -2.77 1.37
CA GLY A 68 -12.68 -2.87 2.74
C GLY A 68 -12.41 -1.51 3.34
N GLN A 69 -11.83 -1.52 4.52
CA GLN A 69 -11.59 -0.31 5.26
C GLN A 69 -10.26 -0.37 6.01
N LEU A 70 -9.55 0.75 5.99
CA LEU A 70 -8.50 0.99 6.95
C LEU A 70 -9.16 1.40 8.27
N LEU A 71 -8.82 0.70 9.35
CA LEU A 71 -9.47 0.87 10.64
C LEU A 71 -9.00 2.15 11.36
N PRO A 72 -9.86 2.76 12.21
CA PRO A 72 -9.48 3.89 13.04
C PRO A 72 -8.26 3.59 13.91
N GLY A 73 -7.33 4.53 13.99
CA GLY A 73 -6.10 4.34 14.75
C GLY A 73 -4.96 5.22 14.26
N GLN A 74 -3.75 4.83 14.62
CA GLN A 74 -2.53 5.52 14.22
C GLN A 74 -1.93 4.91 12.96
N PHE A 75 -1.38 5.78 12.13
CA PHE A 75 -0.62 5.46 10.93
C PHE A 75 0.78 6.02 11.13
N VAL A 76 1.76 5.14 11.26
CA VAL A 76 3.14 5.49 11.63
C VAL A 76 4.02 5.31 10.39
N PRO A 77 4.88 6.28 10.04
CA PRO A 77 5.79 6.12 8.91
C PRO A 77 6.79 4.99 9.22
N VAL A 78 6.92 4.04 8.31
CA VAL A 78 7.77 2.84 8.51
C VAL A 78 8.82 2.68 7.42
N SER A 79 8.48 3.02 6.19
CA SER A 79 9.41 3.01 5.06
C SER A 79 9.13 4.17 4.12
N GLU A 80 10.10 4.53 3.30
CA GLU A 80 9.97 5.55 2.27
C GLU A 80 10.75 5.17 1.02
N ASP A 81 10.37 5.74 -0.11
CA ASP A 81 11.13 5.69 -1.36
C ASP A 81 11.42 7.12 -1.85
N ALA A 82 11.89 7.25 -3.09
CA ALA A 82 12.17 8.55 -3.70
C ALA A 82 10.92 9.45 -3.83
N ASN A 83 9.72 8.88 -3.92
CA ASN A 83 8.49 9.56 -4.30
C ASN A 83 7.52 9.79 -3.13
N GLY A 84 7.60 8.95 -2.10
CA GLY A 84 6.61 8.92 -1.04
C GLY A 84 7.06 8.21 0.22
N VAL A 85 6.14 8.21 1.17
CA VAL A 85 6.31 7.65 2.51
C VAL A 85 5.17 6.67 2.75
N TYR A 86 5.52 5.49 3.25
CA TYR A 86 4.58 4.44 3.63
C TYR A 86 4.34 4.51 5.13
N TYR A 87 3.11 4.81 5.50
CA TYR A 87 2.62 4.79 6.86
C TYR A 87 1.88 3.48 7.11
N GLN A 88 2.32 2.67 8.08
CA GLN A 88 1.66 1.43 8.48
C GLN A 88 0.51 1.73 9.44
N ALA A 89 -0.67 1.18 9.17
CA ALA A 89 -1.80 1.24 10.07
C ALA A 89 -1.56 0.32 11.28
N SER A 90 -1.77 0.84 12.48
CA SER A 90 -1.69 0.06 13.73
C SER A 90 -2.71 -1.08 13.82
N ARG A 91 -3.85 -0.95 13.12
CA ARG A 91 -4.93 -1.94 13.12
C ARG A 91 -5.16 -2.62 11.77
N GLY A 92 -4.38 -2.27 10.75
CA GLY A 92 -4.44 -2.88 9.42
C GLY A 92 -5.70 -2.53 8.61
N PHE A 93 -5.98 -3.39 7.63
CA PHE A 93 -7.09 -3.32 6.69
C PHE A 93 -8.05 -4.49 6.92
N GLN A 94 -9.34 -4.18 6.97
CA GLN A 94 -10.39 -5.16 7.10
C GLN A 94 -11.25 -5.18 5.85
N THR A 95 -11.35 -6.36 5.24
CA THR A 95 -12.29 -6.63 4.15
C THR A 95 -13.71 -6.75 4.69
N VAL A 96 -14.70 -6.20 3.99
CA VAL A 96 -16.11 -6.32 4.39
C VAL A 96 -16.51 -7.79 4.41
N GLY A 97 -17.25 -8.21 5.45
CA GLY A 97 -17.64 -9.62 5.62
C GLY A 97 -16.59 -10.52 6.29
N HIS A 98 -15.39 -10.00 6.57
CA HIS A 98 -14.32 -10.75 7.26
C HIS A 98 -13.91 -10.07 8.57
N THR A 99 -13.60 -10.87 9.59
CA THR A 99 -13.13 -10.38 10.91
C THR A 99 -11.61 -10.24 11.00
N SER A 100 -10.87 -10.91 10.11
CA SER A 100 -9.42 -10.84 10.07
C SER A 100 -8.95 -9.50 9.48
N SER A 101 -7.97 -8.88 10.15
CA SER A 101 -7.26 -7.72 9.62
C SER A 101 -5.94 -8.15 8.99
N GLN A 102 -5.55 -7.49 7.90
CA GLN A 102 -4.28 -7.68 7.22
C GLN A 102 -3.39 -6.44 7.41
N PRO A 103 -2.05 -6.61 7.44
CA PRO A 103 -1.13 -5.48 7.37
C PRO A 103 -1.46 -4.59 6.16
N ALA A 104 -1.53 -3.29 6.40
CA ALA A 104 -1.92 -2.31 5.41
C ALA A 104 -1.60 -0.90 5.90
N GLY A 105 -1.75 0.08 5.01
CA GLY A 105 -1.52 1.46 5.38
C GLY A 105 -1.76 2.44 4.26
N LEU A 106 -1.08 3.58 4.36
CA LEU A 106 -1.17 4.68 3.42
C LEU A 106 0.20 4.98 2.83
N TYR A 107 0.28 5.03 1.51
CA TYR A 107 1.35 5.71 0.82
C TYR A 107 0.96 7.18 0.65
N VAL A 108 1.90 8.09 0.95
CA VAL A 108 1.71 9.54 0.82
C VAL A 108 2.85 10.11 0.00
N SER A 109 2.52 10.80 -1.09
CA SER A 109 3.54 11.44 -1.93
C SER A 109 4.25 12.57 -1.17
N LYS A 110 5.57 12.62 -1.31
CA LYS A 110 6.42 13.70 -0.76
C LYS A 110 6.24 15.02 -1.51
N THR A 111 5.96 14.95 -2.81
CA THR A 111 6.03 16.08 -3.75
C THR A 111 4.67 16.48 -4.32
N ARG A 112 3.67 15.60 -4.30
CA ARG A 112 2.34 15.87 -4.86
C ARG A 112 1.30 16.05 -3.76
N ALA A 113 0.73 17.25 -3.70
CA ALA A 113 -0.38 17.54 -2.80
C ALA A 113 -1.57 16.60 -3.03
N GLN A 114 -2.25 16.24 -1.94
CA GLN A 114 -3.44 15.41 -1.94
C GLN A 114 -3.26 14.06 -2.66
N THR A 115 -2.03 13.56 -2.77
CA THR A 115 -1.73 12.27 -3.41
C THR A 115 -1.44 11.22 -2.36
N MET A 116 -2.49 10.49 -1.99
CA MET A 116 -2.43 9.39 -1.03
C MET A 116 -3.12 8.16 -1.62
N PHE A 117 -2.53 6.99 -1.40
CA PHE A 117 -3.06 5.70 -1.83
C PHE A 117 -3.07 4.74 -0.64
N ALA A 118 -4.08 3.89 -0.54
CA ALA A 118 -4.03 2.77 0.38
C ALA A 118 -3.08 1.69 -0.17
N TYR A 119 -2.57 0.83 0.70
CA TYR A 119 -1.91 -0.41 0.28
C TYR A 119 -2.23 -1.56 1.23
N VAL A 120 -2.06 -2.79 0.76
CA VAL A 120 -2.01 -4.01 1.58
C VAL A 120 -0.58 -4.56 1.57
N GLY A 121 -0.11 -5.01 2.72
CA GLY A 121 1.23 -5.54 2.95
C GLY A 121 1.90 -4.97 4.19
N GLU A 122 3.04 -5.54 4.56
CA GLU A 122 3.86 -5.09 5.68
C GLU A 122 4.94 -4.13 5.20
N ALA A 123 4.72 -2.82 5.37
CA ALA A 123 5.66 -1.83 4.88
C ALA A 123 6.90 -1.66 5.77
N ARG A 124 6.90 -2.21 7.00
CA ARG A 124 8.09 -2.21 7.88
C ARG A 124 9.25 -3.00 7.30
N GLU A 125 8.95 -3.94 6.41
CA GLU A 125 9.93 -4.73 5.68
C GLU A 125 10.14 -4.09 4.30
N PRO A 126 11.25 -3.37 4.05
CA PRO A 126 11.41 -2.63 2.80
C PRO A 126 11.46 -3.52 1.55
N GLY A 127 11.84 -4.79 1.71
CA GLY A 127 11.82 -5.80 0.65
C GLY A 127 10.48 -6.51 0.43
N ALA A 128 9.48 -6.31 1.31
CA ALA A 128 8.19 -6.96 1.16
C ALA A 128 7.42 -6.41 -0.05
N GLY A 129 6.63 -7.27 -0.69
CA GLY A 129 5.69 -6.83 -1.72
C GLY A 129 4.56 -6.01 -1.10
N LEU A 130 4.29 -4.83 -1.65
CA LEU A 130 3.12 -4.02 -1.29
C LEU A 130 2.16 -3.95 -2.47
N GLN A 131 0.89 -4.22 -2.22
CA GLN A 131 -0.17 -4.02 -3.20
C GLN A 131 -0.75 -2.62 -2.99
N LEU A 132 -0.25 -1.65 -3.77
CA LEU A 132 -0.79 -0.29 -3.79
C LEU A 132 -2.16 -0.30 -4.47
N ASP A 133 -3.09 0.46 -3.92
CA ASP A 133 -4.38 0.67 -4.55
C ASP A 133 -4.24 1.50 -5.82
N SER A 134 -5.06 1.19 -6.83
CA SER A 134 -5.07 1.95 -8.09
C SER A 134 -5.77 3.29 -7.93
N GLN A 135 -6.66 3.41 -6.94
CA GLN A 135 -7.40 4.63 -6.65
C GLN A 135 -6.74 5.45 -5.56
N ARG A 136 -6.63 6.76 -5.82
CA ARG A 136 -6.28 7.74 -4.82
C ARG A 136 -7.38 7.81 -3.77
N LEU A 137 -7.02 8.08 -2.51
CA LEU A 137 -8.00 8.43 -1.50
C LEU A 137 -8.84 9.64 -1.95
N SER A 138 -10.14 9.55 -1.66
CA SER A 138 -11.08 10.65 -1.90
C SER A 138 -10.74 11.85 -1.00
N GLY A 139 -11.18 13.05 -1.39
CA GLY A 139 -11.05 14.24 -0.54
C GLY A 139 -11.72 14.07 0.82
N ALA A 140 -12.86 13.39 0.86
CA ALA A 140 -13.60 13.08 2.08
C ALA A 140 -12.80 12.16 3.02
N ASP A 141 -12.18 11.10 2.47
CA ASP A 141 -11.35 10.18 3.27
C ASP A 141 -10.05 10.83 3.74
N MET A 142 -9.44 11.67 2.90
CA MET A 142 -8.28 12.48 3.32
C MET A 142 -8.65 13.44 4.46
N GLY A 143 -9.88 13.98 4.48
CA GLY A 143 -10.38 14.84 5.56
C GLY A 143 -10.47 14.16 6.94
N LYS A 144 -10.52 12.81 6.96
CA LYS A 144 -10.52 11.99 8.19
C LYS A 144 -9.12 11.86 8.81
N LEU A 145 -8.06 12.14 8.06
CA LEU A 145 -6.69 12.08 8.54
C LEU A 145 -6.36 13.37 9.31
N LYS A 146 -5.95 13.22 10.58
CA LYS A 146 -5.39 14.30 11.39
C LYS A 146 -3.90 14.08 11.59
N ILE A 147 -3.10 15.13 11.53
CA ILE A 147 -1.67 15.04 11.85
C ILE A 147 -1.53 14.97 13.37
N GLY A 148 -1.03 13.83 13.87
CA GLY A 148 -0.78 13.66 15.30
C GLY A 148 0.58 14.20 15.68
N LYS A 149 0.70 14.97 16.76
CA LYS A 149 2.01 15.42 17.27
C LYS A 149 2.71 14.29 18.03
N VAL A 150 4.04 14.23 17.99
CA VAL A 150 4.81 13.38 18.92
C VAL A 150 4.77 14.08 20.27
N ALA A 151 4.39 13.39 21.34
CA ALA A 151 4.45 13.96 22.68
C ALA A 151 5.93 14.26 22.99
N ALA A 152 6.25 15.51 23.33
CA ALA A 152 7.58 15.85 23.80
C ALA A 152 7.88 15.00 25.04
N LYS A 153 8.99 14.25 25.01
CA LYS A 153 9.45 13.48 26.16
C LYS A 153 9.60 14.48 27.33
N PRO A 154 8.98 14.25 28.51
CA PRO A 154 9.20 15.14 29.63
C PRO A 154 10.70 15.13 29.94
N ARG A 155 11.32 16.31 29.90
CA ARG A 155 12.68 16.49 30.42
C ARG A 155 12.61 16.18 31.91
N LYS A 156 13.24 15.07 32.32
CA LYS A 156 13.55 14.82 33.72
C LYS A 156 14.75 15.67 34.11
#